data_AF-A0A523VQK0-F1
#
_entry.id   AF-A0A523VQK0-F1
#
_cell.length_a   1.000
_cell.length_b   1.000
_cell.length_c   1.000
_cell.angle_alpha   90.00
_cell.angle_beta   90.00
_cell.angle_gamma   90.00
#
_symmetry.space_group_name_H-M   'P 1'
#
loop_
_entity.id
_entity.type
_entity.pdbx_description
1 polymer ?
#
loop_
_entity_poly.entity_id
_entity_poly.type
_entity_poly.pdbx_seq_one_letter_code
_entity_poly.pdbx_strand_id
1 'polypeptide(L)'
;MKSIKIKICNSCHRVLGEDSFYWVNKKKDMRRPYCKRCVKNQKVLWAEDNPNYNKEWHKNHPDYRKQWYKDNSESQKQYAKQFHIDNPEYSKLYYINNKKYRQEYSKQYRTDNKEHIKQYQILYDKQYYINNKEHRREYFKQWQQNNPDKCNANNAKRRAMKLNQTPNLTELEQKKINLYYKISDYMGPEWSVDHIIPINKDGLHHPDNLQVTTVEENSRKRDRLDYTIPEELTIRI
;
A
#
# COMPACT_ATOMS: atom_id res chain seq x y z
N MET A 1 -72.93 2.10 0.20
CA MET A 1 -71.97 0.98 -0.02
C MET A 1 -71.19 1.27 -1.30
N LYS A 2 -69.85 1.29 -1.26
CA LYS A 2 -69.05 1.41 -2.50
C LYS A 2 -69.25 0.15 -3.33
N SER A 3 -69.78 0.29 -4.55
CA SER A 3 -69.85 -0.79 -5.52
C SER A 3 -68.46 -1.41 -5.71
N ILE A 4 -68.32 -2.71 -5.41
CA ILE A 4 -67.07 -3.44 -5.63
C ILE A 4 -67.01 -3.75 -7.13
N LYS A 5 -66.13 -3.04 -7.85
CA LYS A 5 -65.85 -3.35 -9.24
C LYS A 5 -65.12 -4.70 -9.33
N ILE A 6 -65.71 -5.65 -10.04
CA ILE A 6 -65.19 -7.00 -10.25
C ILE A 6 -64.76 -7.19 -11.70
N LYS A 7 -63.72 -8.02 -11.91
CA LYS A 7 -63.15 -8.35 -13.23
C LYS A 7 -62.77 -9.82 -13.29
N ILE A 8 -62.95 -10.42 -14.47
CA ILE A 8 -62.54 -11.81 -14.75
C ILE A 8 -61.09 -11.80 -15.25
N CYS A 9 -60.26 -12.69 -14.70
CA CYS A 9 -58.90 -12.87 -15.16
C CYS A 9 -58.85 -13.74 -16.42
N ASN A 10 -58.27 -13.25 -17.51
CA ASN A 10 -58.18 -14.00 -18.78
C ASN A 10 -57.25 -15.23 -18.75
N SER A 11 -56.51 -15.45 -17.66
CA SER A 11 -55.60 -16.60 -17.52
C SER A 11 -56.15 -17.69 -16.62
N CYS A 12 -56.70 -17.33 -15.45
CA CYS A 12 -57.24 -18.32 -14.50
C CYS A 12 -58.77 -18.32 -14.42
N HIS A 13 -59.43 -17.48 -15.22
CA HIS A 13 -60.90 -17.35 -15.33
C HIS A 13 -61.64 -17.05 -14.02
N ARG A 14 -60.92 -16.71 -12.94
CA ARG A 14 -61.53 -16.31 -11.65
C ARG A 14 -62.10 -14.89 -11.70
N VAL A 15 -63.25 -14.71 -11.07
CA VAL A 15 -63.86 -13.41 -10.76
C VAL A 15 -63.13 -12.83 -9.54
N LEU A 16 -62.49 -11.67 -9.68
CA LEU A 16 -61.71 -11.02 -8.64
C LEU A 16 -62.03 -9.53 -8.57
N GLY A 17 -61.71 -8.87 -7.46
CA GLY A 17 -61.74 -7.41 -7.37
C GLY A 17 -60.74 -6.77 -8.35
N GLU A 18 -61.04 -5.58 -8.87
CA GLU A 18 -60.15 -4.85 -9.78
C GLU A 18 -58.78 -4.51 -9.18
N ASP A 19 -58.68 -4.41 -7.86
CA ASP A 19 -57.45 -4.21 -7.10
C ASP A 19 -56.45 -5.38 -7.26
N SER A 20 -56.96 -6.56 -7.60
CA SER A 20 -56.18 -7.76 -7.92
C SER A 20 -55.51 -7.70 -9.30
N PHE A 21 -55.69 -6.61 -10.06
CA PHE A 21 -55.11 -6.40 -11.39
C PHE A 21 -54.17 -5.19 -11.38
N TYR A 22 -53.06 -5.27 -12.11
CA TYR A 22 -52.16 -4.12 -12.28
C TYR A 22 -52.81 -3.05 -13.15
N TRP A 23 -52.48 -1.79 -12.87
CA TRP A 23 -52.83 -0.67 -13.73
C TRP A 23 -52.06 -0.76 -15.05
N VAL A 24 -52.78 -0.57 -16.15
CA VAL A 24 -52.20 -0.25 -17.46
C VAL A 24 -52.11 1.26 -17.59
N ASN A 25 -53.20 1.96 -17.25
CA ASN A 25 -53.26 3.41 -17.26
C ASN A 25 -54.24 3.89 -16.18
N LYS A 26 -53.72 4.50 -15.11
CA LYS A 26 -54.54 5.01 -14.01
C LYS A 26 -55.49 6.14 -14.45
N LYS A 27 -55.03 7.02 -15.36
CA LYS A 27 -55.82 8.18 -15.82
C LYS A 27 -57.03 7.77 -16.66
N LYS A 28 -56.91 6.66 -17.39
CA LYS A 28 -57.99 6.09 -18.24
C LYS A 28 -58.77 4.95 -17.55
N ASP A 29 -58.60 4.77 -16.25
CA ASP A 29 -59.18 3.66 -15.46
C ASP A 29 -58.94 2.26 -16.07
N MET A 30 -57.79 2.03 -16.73
CA MET A 30 -57.51 0.78 -17.44
C MET A 30 -56.69 -0.20 -16.60
N ARG A 31 -57.25 -1.39 -16.33
CA ARG A 31 -56.61 -2.51 -15.63
C ARG A 31 -56.20 -3.62 -16.61
N ARG A 32 -55.08 -4.31 -16.32
CA ARG A 32 -54.63 -5.48 -17.08
C ARG A 32 -55.71 -6.57 -17.13
N PRO A 33 -55.71 -7.43 -18.17
CA PRO A 33 -56.64 -8.57 -18.26
C PRO A 33 -56.25 -9.75 -17.36
N TYR A 34 -55.00 -9.79 -16.88
CA TYR A 34 -54.50 -10.86 -16.00
C TYR A 34 -54.33 -10.36 -14.56
N CYS A 35 -54.72 -11.19 -13.59
CA CYS A 35 -54.55 -10.85 -12.18
C CYS A 35 -53.06 -10.88 -11.78
N LYS A 36 -52.73 -10.15 -10.71
CA LYS A 36 -51.37 -10.01 -10.18
C LYS A 36 -50.68 -11.36 -9.95
N ARG A 37 -51.42 -12.37 -9.47
CA ARG A 37 -50.91 -13.74 -9.27
C ARG A 37 -50.55 -14.40 -10.60
N CYS A 38 -51.42 -14.39 -11.60
CA CYS A 38 -51.12 -14.95 -12.92
C CYS A 38 -49.92 -14.24 -13.57
N VAL A 39 -49.83 -12.91 -13.44
CA VAL A 39 -48.67 -12.15 -13.95
C VAL A 39 -47.37 -12.53 -13.22
N LYS A 40 -47.41 -12.74 -11.89
CA LYS A 40 -46.24 -13.22 -11.13
C LYS A 40 -45.83 -14.63 -11.59
N ASN A 41 -46.79 -15.55 -11.70
CA ASN A 41 -46.52 -16.92 -12.12
C ASN A 41 -45.94 -16.98 -13.55
N GLN A 42 -46.47 -16.19 -14.48
CA GLN A 42 -45.90 -16.09 -15.84
C GLN A 42 -44.44 -15.62 -15.82
N LYS A 43 -44.07 -14.69 -14.94
CA LYS A 43 -42.68 -14.25 -14.79
C LYS A 43 -41.78 -15.34 -14.24
N VAL A 44 -42.28 -16.16 -13.30
CA VAL A 44 -41.53 -17.29 -12.75
C VAL A 44 -41.28 -18.32 -13.84
N LEU A 45 -42.34 -18.75 -14.54
CA LEU A 45 -42.22 -19.70 -15.66
C LEU A 45 -41.27 -19.19 -16.74
N TRP A 46 -41.39 -17.91 -17.12
CA TRP A 46 -40.48 -17.31 -18.08
C TRP A 46 -39.02 -17.30 -17.59
N ALA A 47 -38.77 -17.04 -16.30
CA ALA A 47 -37.42 -17.06 -15.74
C ALA A 47 -36.84 -18.49 -15.67
N GLU A 48 -37.68 -19.50 -15.41
CA GLU A 48 -37.32 -20.92 -15.47
C GLU A 48 -36.97 -21.35 -16.90
N ASP A 49 -37.73 -20.89 -17.89
CA ASP A 49 -37.47 -21.13 -19.32
C ASP A 49 -36.26 -20.32 -19.85
N ASN A 50 -35.86 -19.27 -19.13
CA ASN A 50 -34.80 -18.33 -19.55
C ASN A 50 -33.75 -18.09 -18.44
N PRO A 51 -33.10 -19.15 -17.92
CA PRO A 51 -32.26 -19.05 -16.73
C PRO A 51 -31.01 -18.17 -16.94
N ASN A 52 -30.54 -18.06 -18.19
CA ASN A 52 -29.36 -17.29 -18.56
C ASN A 52 -29.67 -15.88 -19.07
N TYR A 53 -30.94 -15.49 -19.23
CA TYR A 53 -31.31 -14.22 -19.85
C TYR A 53 -30.62 -13.02 -19.21
N ASN A 54 -30.64 -12.92 -17.88
CA ASN A 54 -30.00 -11.78 -17.20
C ASN A 54 -28.49 -11.74 -17.44
N LYS A 55 -27.84 -12.91 -17.46
CA LYS A 55 -26.40 -13.02 -17.71
C LYS A 55 -26.06 -12.59 -19.14
N GLU A 56 -26.82 -13.06 -20.12
CA GLU A 56 -26.67 -12.69 -21.53
C GLU A 56 -27.01 -11.21 -21.77
N TRP A 57 -28.07 -10.71 -21.15
CA TRP A 57 -28.46 -9.32 -21.22
C TRP A 57 -27.35 -8.41 -20.68
N HIS A 58 -26.76 -8.72 -19.53
CA HIS A 58 -25.62 -7.97 -18.99
C HIS A 58 -24.36 -8.06 -19.86
N LYS A 59 -24.11 -9.22 -20.48
CA LYS A 59 -23.01 -9.38 -21.44
C LYS A 59 -23.18 -8.49 -22.66
N ASN A 60 -24.40 -8.35 -23.16
CA ASN A 60 -24.74 -7.52 -24.30
C ASN A 60 -24.92 -6.03 -23.95
N HIS A 61 -25.00 -5.70 -22.65
CA HIS A 61 -25.15 -4.33 -22.15
C HIS A 61 -24.09 -4.01 -21.07
N PRO A 62 -22.79 -4.10 -21.42
CA PRO A 62 -21.71 -3.94 -20.44
C PRO A 62 -21.70 -2.56 -19.78
N ASP A 63 -22.07 -1.52 -20.54
CA ASP A 63 -22.10 -0.14 -20.06
C ASP A 63 -23.38 0.25 -19.33
N TYR A 64 -24.44 -0.56 -19.42
CA TYR A 64 -25.72 -0.24 -18.80
C TYR A 64 -25.56 0.04 -17.30
N ARG A 65 -24.78 -0.80 -16.60
CA ARG A 65 -24.56 -0.63 -15.16
C ARG A 65 -23.84 0.68 -14.85
N LYS A 66 -22.82 1.03 -15.65
CA LYS A 66 -22.07 2.29 -15.49
C LYS A 66 -22.98 3.49 -15.73
N GLN A 67 -23.77 3.44 -16.80
CA GLN A 67 -24.73 4.50 -17.14
C GLN A 67 -25.82 4.64 -16.07
N TRP A 68 -26.37 3.53 -15.60
CA TRP A 68 -27.36 3.52 -14.52
C TRP A 68 -26.81 4.14 -13.24
N TYR A 69 -25.57 3.82 -12.84
CA TYR A 69 -24.95 4.45 -11.68
C TYR A 69 -24.74 5.95 -11.87
N LYS A 70 -24.39 6.39 -13.08
CA LYS A 70 -24.25 7.82 -13.38
C LYS A 70 -25.60 8.54 -13.24
N ASP A 71 -26.64 7.99 -13.85
CA ASP A 71 -27.98 8.58 -13.88
C ASP A 71 -28.68 8.53 -12.51
N ASN A 72 -28.30 7.59 -11.65
CA ASN A 72 -28.89 7.41 -10.32
C ASN A 72 -27.94 7.79 -9.17
N SER A 73 -26.79 8.39 -9.45
CA SER A 73 -25.73 8.66 -8.45
C SER A 73 -26.26 9.45 -7.25
N GLU A 74 -27.06 10.49 -7.52
CA GLU A 74 -27.60 11.35 -6.47
C GLU A 74 -28.64 10.63 -5.61
N SER A 75 -29.57 9.90 -6.23
CA SER A 75 -30.56 9.09 -5.51
C SER A 75 -29.90 7.98 -4.68
N GLN A 76 -28.81 7.38 -5.16
CA GLN A 76 -28.03 6.39 -4.42
C GLN A 76 -27.35 7.01 -3.19
N LYS A 77 -26.76 8.19 -3.32
CA LYS A 77 -26.18 8.92 -2.19
C LYS A 77 -27.22 9.27 -1.14
N GLN A 78 -28.39 9.77 -1.57
CA GLN A 78 -29.50 10.11 -0.68
C GLN A 78 -30.01 8.87 0.05
N TYR A 79 -30.22 7.76 -0.67
CA TYR A 79 -30.60 6.49 -0.07
C TYR A 79 -29.56 6.00 0.94
N ALA A 80 -28.26 6.03 0.61
CA ALA A 80 -27.20 5.62 1.52
C ALA A 80 -27.18 6.47 2.79
N LYS A 81 -27.34 7.80 2.65
CA LYS A 81 -27.44 8.71 3.79
C LYS A 81 -28.64 8.37 4.67
N GLN A 82 -29.82 8.18 4.08
CA GLN A 82 -31.03 7.81 4.82
C GLN A 82 -30.87 6.46 5.51
N PHE A 83 -30.29 5.47 4.83
CA PHE A 83 -30.01 4.16 5.40
C PHE A 83 -29.12 4.26 6.64
N HIS A 84 -28.08 5.10 6.64
CA HIS A 84 -27.23 5.31 7.81
C HIS A 84 -27.95 6.00 8.96
N ILE A 85 -28.87 6.93 8.67
CA ILE A 85 -29.72 7.60 9.68
C ILE A 85 -30.70 6.61 10.30
N ASP A 86 -31.36 5.80 9.48
CA ASP A 86 -32.36 4.83 9.92
C ASP A 86 -31.73 3.62 10.63
N ASN A 87 -30.44 3.35 10.37
CA ASN A 87 -29.72 2.19 10.89
C ASN A 87 -28.38 2.59 11.56
N PRO A 88 -28.42 3.39 12.64
CA PRO A 88 -27.20 3.94 13.26
C PRO A 88 -26.27 2.85 13.82
N GLU A 89 -26.83 1.75 14.32
CA GLU A 89 -26.07 0.62 14.87
C GLU A 89 -25.54 -0.36 13.81
N TYR A 90 -25.97 -0.22 12.54
CA TYR A 90 -25.63 -1.17 11.48
C TYR A 90 -24.11 -1.28 11.27
N SER A 91 -23.39 -0.16 11.27
CA SER A 91 -21.94 -0.16 11.10
C SER A 91 -21.22 -0.95 12.21
N LYS A 92 -21.68 -0.78 13.45
CA LYS A 92 -21.13 -1.49 14.62
C LYS A 92 -21.43 -2.99 14.55
N LEU A 93 -22.67 -3.36 14.26
CA LEU A 93 -23.07 -4.77 14.09
C LEU A 93 -22.33 -5.43 12.93
N TYR A 94 -22.21 -4.73 11.80
CA TYR A 94 -21.44 -5.18 10.65
C TYR A 94 -19.97 -5.42 11.03
N TYR A 95 -19.33 -4.50 11.74
CA TYR A 95 -17.95 -4.67 12.20
C TYR A 95 -17.80 -5.88 13.13
N ILE A 96 -18.69 -6.02 14.13
CA ILE A 96 -18.66 -7.14 15.08
C ILE A 96 -18.81 -8.47 14.36
N ASN A 97 -19.84 -8.59 13.52
CA ASN A 97 -20.17 -9.82 12.82
C ASN A 97 -19.09 -10.22 11.80
N ASN A 98 -18.41 -9.23 11.20
CA ASN A 98 -17.36 -9.48 10.20
C ASN A 98 -15.94 -9.43 10.78
N LYS A 99 -15.77 -9.26 12.10
CA LYS A 99 -14.44 -9.06 12.71
C LYS A 99 -13.48 -10.22 12.39
N LYS A 100 -13.91 -11.45 12.63
CA LYS A 100 -13.09 -12.66 12.36
C LYS A 100 -12.74 -12.77 10.88
N TYR A 101 -13.75 -12.66 10.01
CA TYR A 101 -13.56 -12.69 8.55
C TYR A 101 -12.55 -11.62 8.08
N ARG A 102 -12.65 -10.38 8.56
CA ARG A 102 -11.71 -9.30 8.18
C ARG A 102 -10.30 -9.57 8.66
N GLN A 103 -10.14 -10.16 9.84
CA GLN A 103 -8.83 -10.54 10.37
C GLN A 103 -8.20 -11.66 9.54
N GLU A 104 -8.96 -12.69 9.21
CA GLU A 104 -8.52 -13.80 8.36
C GLU A 104 -8.18 -13.32 6.96
N TYR A 105 -9.06 -12.53 6.34
CA TYR A 105 -8.82 -11.91 5.03
C TYR A 105 -7.56 -11.04 5.05
N SER A 106 -7.38 -10.20 6.08
CA SER A 106 -6.17 -9.37 6.18
C SER A 106 -4.91 -10.20 6.33
N LYS A 107 -4.96 -11.29 7.09
CA LYS A 107 -3.84 -12.23 7.23
C LYS A 107 -3.52 -12.88 5.90
N GLN A 108 -4.53 -13.41 5.20
CA GLN A 108 -4.37 -14.03 3.90
C GLN A 108 -3.81 -13.04 2.87
N TYR A 109 -4.36 -11.83 2.81
CA TYR A 109 -3.87 -10.77 1.92
C TYR A 109 -2.39 -10.44 2.17
N ARG A 110 -1.97 -10.31 3.44
CA ARG A 110 -0.56 -10.07 3.78
C ARG A 110 0.36 -11.22 3.36
N THR A 111 -0.11 -12.46 3.46
CA THR A 111 0.63 -13.64 3.01
C THR A 111 0.76 -13.65 1.49
N ASP A 112 -0.37 -13.57 0.78
CA ASP A 112 -0.43 -13.69 -0.68
C ASP A 112 0.27 -12.53 -1.39
N ASN A 113 0.26 -11.35 -0.76
CA ASN A 113 0.82 -10.12 -1.33
C ASN A 113 2.11 -9.69 -0.63
N LYS A 114 2.80 -10.59 0.08
CA LYS A 114 4.00 -10.27 0.87
C LYS A 114 5.03 -9.50 0.06
N GLU A 115 5.34 -9.96 -1.15
CA GLU A 115 6.36 -9.33 -1.98
C GLU A 115 5.90 -7.98 -2.53
N HIS A 116 4.64 -7.87 -2.95
CA HIS A 116 4.06 -6.59 -3.38
C HIS A 116 4.09 -5.55 -2.25
N ILE A 117 3.70 -5.94 -1.02
CA ILE A 117 3.76 -5.06 0.16
C ILE A 117 5.19 -4.61 0.42
N LYS A 118 6.16 -5.53 0.33
CA LYS A 118 7.58 -5.21 0.51
C LYS A 118 8.08 -4.22 -0.54
N GLN A 119 7.77 -4.44 -1.82
CA GLN A 119 8.16 -3.53 -2.91
C GLN A 119 7.52 -2.15 -2.74
N TYR A 120 6.23 -2.11 -2.41
CA TYR A 120 5.53 -0.87 -2.11
C TYR A 120 6.18 -0.12 -0.93
N GLN A 121 6.51 -0.83 0.14
CA GLN A 121 7.16 -0.24 1.32
C GLN A 121 8.53 0.37 0.97
N ILE A 122 9.34 -0.33 0.18
CA ILE A 122 10.65 0.19 -0.28
C ILE A 122 10.49 1.50 -1.06
N LEU A 123 9.53 1.56 -1.99
CA LEU A 123 9.26 2.76 -2.78
C LEU A 123 8.73 3.90 -1.91
N TYR A 124 7.82 3.58 -0.99
CA TYR A 124 7.27 4.54 -0.04
C TYR A 124 8.36 5.13 0.86
N ASP A 125 9.21 4.30 1.45
CA ASP A 125 10.29 4.73 2.33
C ASP A 125 11.32 5.59 1.58
N LYS A 126 11.63 5.23 0.33
CA LYS A 126 12.49 6.04 -0.54
C LYS A 126 11.89 7.41 -0.79
N GLN A 127 10.61 7.48 -1.14
CA GLN A 127 9.92 8.75 -1.39
C GLN A 127 9.83 9.59 -0.11
N TYR A 128 9.52 8.95 1.02
CA TYR A 128 9.46 9.61 2.32
C TYR A 128 10.82 10.21 2.69
N TYR A 129 11.92 9.47 2.49
CA TYR A 129 13.27 9.98 2.73
C TYR A 129 13.59 11.22 1.87
N ILE A 130 13.27 11.17 0.57
CA ILE A 130 13.50 12.29 -0.37
C ILE A 130 12.71 13.52 0.08
N ASN A 131 11.41 13.36 0.33
CA ASN A 131 10.51 14.45 0.70
C ASN A 131 10.86 15.08 2.05
N ASN A 132 11.44 14.30 2.97
CA ASN A 132 11.77 14.76 4.33
C ASN A 132 13.26 15.00 4.54
N LYS A 133 14.08 14.99 3.47
CA LYS A 133 15.55 15.07 3.55
C LYS A 133 16.02 16.30 4.33
N GLU A 134 15.49 17.47 4.02
CA GLU A 134 15.87 18.73 4.67
C GLU A 134 15.39 18.80 6.13
N HIS A 135 14.17 18.35 6.41
CA HIS A 135 13.66 18.27 7.78
C HIS A 135 14.53 17.35 8.65
N ARG A 136 14.95 16.19 8.12
CA ARG A 136 15.85 15.29 8.83
C ARG A 136 17.22 15.92 9.08
N ARG A 137 17.78 16.63 8.09
CA ARG A 137 19.06 17.34 8.24
C ARG A 137 18.99 18.38 9.36
N GLU A 138 17.95 19.20 9.37
CA GLU A 138 17.75 20.21 10.41
C GLU A 138 17.54 19.57 11.79
N TYR A 139 16.73 18.52 11.87
CA TYR A 139 16.54 17.76 13.10
C TYR A 139 17.88 17.21 13.65
N PHE A 140 18.71 16.60 12.79
CA PHE A 140 20.01 16.08 13.21
C PHE A 140 20.96 17.20 13.64
N LYS A 141 20.95 18.34 12.95
CA LYS A 141 21.75 19.52 13.33
C LYS A 141 21.36 20.02 14.72
N GLN A 142 20.06 20.18 14.97
CA GLN A 142 19.56 20.59 16.29
C GLN A 142 19.88 19.55 17.37
N TRP A 143 19.74 18.26 17.06
CA TRP A 143 20.11 17.20 17.98
C TRP A 143 21.59 17.26 18.34
N GLN A 144 22.49 17.48 17.38
CA GLN A 144 23.93 17.61 17.64
C GLN A 144 24.25 18.82 18.51
N GLN A 145 23.62 19.97 18.23
CA GLN A 145 23.79 21.19 19.03
C GLN A 145 23.31 21.00 20.48
N ASN A 146 22.21 20.28 20.66
CA ASN A 146 21.61 20.03 21.98
C ASN A 146 22.25 18.86 22.74
N ASN A 147 23.06 18.02 22.07
CA ASN A 147 23.68 16.83 22.67
C ASN A 147 25.19 16.76 22.37
N PRO A 148 25.99 17.82 22.68
CA PRO A 148 27.42 17.84 22.40
C PRO A 148 28.19 16.78 23.19
N ASP A 149 27.73 16.46 24.41
CA ASP A 149 28.25 15.39 25.28
C ASP A 149 28.21 14.03 24.57
N LYS A 150 27.08 13.67 23.95
CA LYS A 150 26.91 12.39 23.23
C LYS A 150 27.78 12.35 21.97
N CYS A 151 27.84 13.46 21.24
CA CYS A 151 28.71 13.58 20.07
C CYS A 151 30.19 13.39 20.46
N ASN A 152 30.62 14.03 21.54
CA ASN A 152 31.98 13.94 22.06
C ASN A 152 32.31 12.53 22.55
N ALA A 153 31.40 11.88 23.28
CA ALA A 153 31.55 10.49 23.72
C ALA A 153 31.72 9.54 22.53
N ASN A 154 30.92 9.70 21.46
CA ASN A 154 31.04 8.91 20.24
C ASN A 154 32.39 9.14 19.54
N ASN A 155 32.84 10.39 19.44
CA ASN A 155 34.14 10.72 18.86
C ASN A 155 35.31 10.16 19.68
N ALA A 156 35.24 10.23 21.01
CA ALA A 156 36.23 9.64 21.90
C ALA A 156 36.29 8.11 21.74
N LYS A 157 35.14 7.44 21.69
CA LYS A 157 35.04 6.00 21.43
C LYS A 157 35.67 5.62 20.09
N ARG A 158 35.37 6.37 19.02
CA ARG A 158 35.96 6.12 17.69
C ARG A 158 37.48 6.29 17.70
N ARG A 159 38.01 7.33 18.36
CA ARG A 159 39.46 7.55 18.49
C ARG A 159 40.14 6.42 19.26
N ALA A 160 39.59 6.02 20.40
CA ALA A 160 40.11 4.92 21.20
C ALA A 160 40.10 3.60 20.42
N MET A 161 39.02 3.31 19.70
CA MET A 161 38.92 2.12 18.85
C MET A 161 39.97 2.11 17.73
N LYS A 162 40.19 3.25 17.05
CA LYS A 162 41.24 3.39 16.05
C LYS A 162 42.63 3.22 16.65
N LEU A 163 42.89 3.80 17.83
CA LEU A 163 44.16 3.68 18.53
C LEU A 163 44.45 2.22 18.91
N ASN A 164 43.47 1.53 19.49
CA ASN A 164 43.62 0.13 19.90
C ASN A 164 43.88 -0.82 18.73
N GLN A 165 43.39 -0.46 17.53
CA GLN A 165 43.64 -1.21 16.30
C GLN A 165 44.87 -0.72 15.53
N THR A 166 45.61 0.28 16.04
CA THR A 166 46.88 0.71 15.44
C THR A 166 48.01 -0.14 16.02
N PRO A 167 48.64 -1.04 15.25
CA PRO A 167 49.80 -1.78 15.72
C PRO A 167 51.01 -0.85 15.86
N ASN A 168 52.13 -1.37 16.38
CA ASN A 168 53.40 -0.65 16.32
C ASN A 168 53.85 -0.53 14.86
N LEU A 169 53.82 0.69 14.32
CA LEU A 169 54.17 0.97 12.92
C LEU A 169 55.63 1.39 12.79
N THR A 170 56.27 0.93 11.73
CA THR A 170 57.55 1.47 11.25
C THR A 170 57.37 2.88 10.67
N GLU A 171 58.47 3.62 10.53
CA GLU A 171 58.43 4.95 9.89
C GLU A 171 57.91 4.87 8.44
N LEU A 172 58.26 3.79 7.71
CA LEU A 172 57.80 3.56 6.35
C LEU A 172 56.28 3.30 6.30
N GLU A 173 55.76 2.46 7.18
CA GLU A 173 54.32 2.18 7.27
C GLU A 173 53.52 3.43 7.66
N GLN A 174 54.03 4.22 8.60
CA GLN A 174 53.41 5.49 8.97
C GLN A 174 53.38 6.47 7.78
N LYS A 175 54.46 6.52 6.98
CA LYS A 175 54.51 7.31 5.73
C LYS A 175 53.50 6.79 4.70
N LYS A 176 53.34 5.47 4.56
CA LYS A 176 52.33 4.87 3.66
C LYS A 176 50.91 5.24 4.07
N ILE A 177 50.56 5.14 5.36
CA ILE A 177 49.24 5.58 5.86
C ILE A 177 48.99 7.05 5.50
N ASN A 178 49.97 7.92 5.77
CA ASN A 178 49.85 9.35 5.45
C ASN A 178 49.70 9.58 3.94
N LEU A 179 50.33 8.75 3.10
CA LEU A 179 50.19 8.82 1.65
C LEU A 179 48.77 8.46 1.19
N TYR A 180 48.13 7.44 1.76
CA TYR A 180 46.73 7.12 1.46
C TYR A 180 45.80 8.32 1.72
N TYR A 181 45.95 9.00 2.86
CA TYR A 181 45.17 10.21 3.16
C TYR A 181 45.45 11.33 2.17
N LYS A 182 46.73 11.57 1.80
CA LYS A 182 47.10 12.58 0.80
C LYS A 182 46.52 12.29 -0.59
N ILE A 183 46.51 11.02 -1.01
CA ILE A 183 45.90 10.62 -2.28
C ILE A 183 44.40 10.91 -2.24
N SER A 184 43.71 10.51 -1.17
CA SER A 184 42.28 10.80 -1.00
C SER A 184 41.98 12.29 -1.11
N ASP A 185 42.75 13.12 -0.41
CA ASP A 185 42.58 14.58 -0.43
C ASP A 185 42.84 15.17 -1.82
N TYR A 186 43.87 14.68 -2.53
CA TYR A 186 44.20 15.10 -3.89
C TYR A 186 43.10 14.75 -4.90
N MET A 187 42.48 13.58 -4.75
CA MET A 187 41.38 13.12 -5.62
C MET A 187 40.07 13.88 -5.37
N GLY A 188 39.95 14.56 -4.23
CA GLY A 188 38.85 15.46 -3.92
C GLY A 188 37.75 14.82 -3.05
N PRO A 189 36.65 15.56 -2.82
CA PRO A 189 35.65 15.23 -1.78
C PRO A 189 34.84 13.95 -2.05
N GLU A 190 34.86 13.43 -3.29
CA GLU A 190 34.21 12.18 -3.67
C GLU A 190 35.04 10.94 -3.32
N TRP A 191 36.26 11.10 -2.81
CA TRP A 191 37.17 10.01 -2.45
C TRP A 191 37.44 9.97 -0.95
N SER A 192 37.65 8.77 -0.43
CA SER A 192 37.92 8.53 1.00
C SER A 192 38.86 7.33 1.19
N VAL A 193 39.59 7.33 2.31
CA VAL A 193 40.33 6.15 2.77
C VAL A 193 39.36 5.17 3.44
N ASP A 194 39.30 3.95 2.93
CA ASP A 194 38.56 2.82 3.49
C ASP A 194 39.52 1.83 4.18
N HIS A 195 38.98 1.13 5.18
CA HIS A 195 39.64 -0.01 5.82
C HIS A 195 39.07 -1.30 5.23
N ILE A 196 39.89 -2.11 4.53
CA ILE A 196 39.43 -3.35 3.86
C ILE A 196 38.64 -4.22 4.84
N ILE A 197 39.24 -4.51 5.99
CA ILE A 197 38.59 -5.04 7.19
C ILE A 197 38.23 -3.84 8.09
N PRO A 198 36.95 -3.64 8.43
CA PRO A 198 36.54 -2.53 9.30
C PRO A 198 37.21 -2.57 10.69
N ILE A 199 37.58 -1.40 11.22
CA ILE A 199 38.20 -1.26 12.55
C ILE A 199 37.35 -1.92 13.66
N ASN A 200 36.02 -1.82 13.60
CA ASN A 200 35.12 -2.41 14.59
C ASN A 200 34.94 -3.94 14.46
N LYS A 201 35.63 -4.56 13.50
CA LYS A 201 35.65 -5.99 13.18
C LYS A 201 37.09 -6.52 13.16
N ASP A 202 37.90 -6.03 14.10
CA ASP A 202 39.31 -6.41 14.28
C ASP A 202 40.24 -6.04 13.11
N GLY A 203 39.81 -5.10 12.25
CA GLY A 203 40.65 -4.56 11.19
C GLY A 203 41.70 -3.58 11.73
N LEU A 204 42.97 -3.86 11.45
CA LEU A 204 44.09 -3.02 11.89
C LEU A 204 44.14 -1.69 11.13
N HIS A 205 44.57 -0.62 11.79
CA HIS A 205 44.95 0.64 11.13
C HIS A 205 46.39 0.54 10.61
N HIS A 206 46.59 -0.32 9.62
CA HIS A 206 47.87 -0.64 8.98
C HIS A 206 47.79 -0.38 7.47
N PRO A 207 48.86 0.01 6.75
CA PRO A 207 48.83 0.21 5.29
C PRO A 207 48.17 -0.92 4.50
N ASP A 208 48.44 -2.17 4.88
CA ASP A 208 47.90 -3.35 4.19
C ASP A 208 46.38 -3.51 4.32
N ASN A 209 45.78 -2.81 5.29
CA ASN A 209 44.34 -2.79 5.51
C ASN A 209 43.72 -1.48 5.00
N LEU A 210 44.45 -0.61 4.31
CA LEU A 210 43.93 0.64 3.75
C LEU A 210 43.81 0.57 2.23
N GLN A 211 42.80 1.26 1.71
CA GLN A 211 42.62 1.52 0.28
C GLN A 211 41.94 2.88 0.10
N VAL A 212 42.18 3.56 -1.02
CA VAL A 212 41.44 4.78 -1.39
C VAL A 212 40.36 4.40 -2.40
N THR A 213 39.13 4.84 -2.15
CA THR A 213 37.95 4.53 -2.98
C THR A 213 36.94 5.68 -2.92
N THR A 214 35.85 5.60 -3.67
CA THR A 214 34.82 6.64 -3.65
C THR A 214 34.05 6.63 -2.33
N VAL A 215 33.56 7.80 -1.91
CA VAL A 215 32.68 7.94 -0.75
C VAL A 215 31.41 7.11 -0.93
N GLU A 216 30.91 6.97 -2.16
CA GLU A 216 29.76 6.13 -2.47
C GLU A 216 30.03 4.65 -2.15
N GLU A 217 31.13 4.08 -2.65
CA GLU A 217 31.46 2.67 -2.41
C GLU A 217 31.78 2.41 -0.94
N ASN A 218 32.54 3.30 -0.30
CA ASN A 218 32.82 3.21 1.14
C ASN A 218 31.53 3.27 1.98
N SER A 219 30.60 4.19 1.63
CA SER A 219 29.29 4.30 2.29
C SER A 219 28.39 3.10 2.04
N ARG A 220 28.54 2.44 0.89
CA ARG A 220 27.85 1.19 0.58
C ARG A 220 28.43 0.04 1.40
N LYS A 221 29.76 -0.09 1.44
CA LYS A 221 30.48 -1.11 2.21
C LYS A 221 30.16 -1.04 3.71
N ARG A 222 30.25 0.14 4.33
CA ARG A 222 30.10 0.31 5.79
C ARG A 222 31.06 -0.61 6.56
N ASP A 223 30.54 -1.40 7.49
CA ASP A 223 31.28 -2.39 8.27
C ASP A 223 31.03 -3.84 7.81
N ARG A 224 30.59 -4.03 6.56
CA ARG A 224 30.33 -5.34 5.97
C ARG A 224 31.62 -6.03 5.57
N LEU A 225 31.77 -7.29 5.98
CA LEU A 225 32.87 -8.17 5.60
C LEU A 225 32.58 -8.94 4.30
N ASP A 226 31.30 -9.09 3.94
CA ASP A 226 30.83 -9.76 2.73
C ASP A 226 30.82 -8.85 1.50
N TYR A 227 31.25 -7.60 1.64
CA TYR A 227 31.30 -6.62 0.56
C TYR A 227 32.75 -6.18 0.28
N THR A 228 33.31 -6.69 -0.81
CA THR A 228 34.59 -6.25 -1.34
C THR A 228 34.37 -5.19 -2.41
N ILE A 229 35.01 -4.03 -2.26
CA ILE A 229 34.98 -2.99 -3.28
C ILE A 229 35.77 -3.48 -4.50
N PRO A 230 35.23 -3.36 -5.73
CA PRO A 230 35.92 -3.78 -6.95
C PRO A 230 37.30 -3.13 -7.07
N GLU A 231 38.29 -3.91 -7.52
CA GLU A 231 39.70 -3.49 -7.53
C GLU A 231 39.92 -2.28 -8.44
N GLU A 232 39.19 -2.21 -9.56
CA GLU A 232 39.18 -1.08 -10.49
C GLU A 232 38.65 0.24 -9.90
N LEU A 233 37.97 0.18 -8.75
CA LEU A 233 37.48 1.34 -7.99
C LEU A 233 38.32 1.65 -6.75
N THR A 234 39.50 1.05 -6.63
CA THR A 234 40.38 1.20 -5.49
C THR A 234 41.80 1.56 -5.90
N ILE A 235 42.49 2.31 -5.04
CA ILE A 235 43.92 2.60 -5.16
C ILE A 235 44.61 2.03 -3.92
N ARG A 236 45.65 1.22 -4.15
CA ARG A 236 46.50 0.57 -3.13
C ARG A 236 47.98 0.85 -3.42
N ILE A 237 48.82 0.89 -2.38
CA ILE A 237 50.24 1.29 -2.39
C ILE A 237 51.10 0.34 -1.55
#